data_AF-A0A939KUY4-F1
#
_entry.id   AF-A0A939KUY4-F1
#
_cell.length_a   1.000
_cell.length_b   1.000
_cell.length_c   1.000
_cell.angle_alpha   90.00
_cell.angle_beta   90.00
_cell.angle_gamma   90.00
#
_symmetry.space_group_name_H-M   'P 1'
#
loop_
_entity.id
_entity.type
_entity.pdbx_description
1 polymer ?
#
loop_
_entity_poly.entity_id
_entity_poly.type
_entity_poly.pdbx_seq_one_letter_code
_entity_poly.pdbx_strand_id
1 'polypeptide(L)'
;MNEIYVTGQKKELTSDNVFYLAHVDAPFLSVYPFAAVFRCMVAVNPNDWVHTHFPMRGVTFEDPEPYTLTTGDILAFDYLRELHYITSTSNQNEEHPLRINLKLHYLVYPTWLPTYGKILGQLANWYNMLGRKTFLMTLTPDTVSAKISAASLLAWTKIVEFTHRFIGATNLVYTLLLAGIAFLLKNATIFLASTSFVHYLIYIATFFYRRNVSYGTFLRNAVFFKSLAMGQLLFWYIYYFQFDPISLTLVLVGYGLSFLAYFRLGSLRTYFGVELGKIAPQQIDTFPYGVLPHPMIVGNIIGLIGLEMLEPLRVALPWLVPLHIAFYLVHLVQEILDIHENTIASITKKN
;
A
#
# COMPACT_ATOMS: atom_id res chain seq x y z
N MET A 1 6.31 12.68 -23.43
CA MET A 1 5.23 12.40 -22.46
C MET A 1 4.23 13.54 -22.31
N ASN A 2 4.64 14.82 -22.39
CA ASN A 2 3.70 15.93 -22.23
C ASN A 2 2.68 15.94 -23.37
N GLU A 3 1.40 16.14 -23.04
CA GLU A 3 0.32 16.11 -24.02
C GLU A 3 -0.83 17.03 -23.61
N ILE A 4 -1.48 17.62 -24.62
CA ILE A 4 -2.81 18.20 -24.45
C ILE A 4 -3.80 17.04 -24.64
N TYR A 5 -4.66 16.84 -23.65
CA TYR A 5 -5.65 15.79 -23.64
C TYR A 5 -7.05 16.41 -23.71
N VAL A 6 -7.83 15.97 -24.69
CA VAL A 6 -9.23 16.32 -24.85
C VAL A 6 -10.05 15.06 -24.63
N THR A 7 -10.92 15.08 -23.63
CA THR A 7 -11.73 13.89 -23.27
C THR A 7 -12.90 13.76 -24.24
N GLY A 8 -13.08 12.57 -24.83
CA GLY A 8 -14.26 12.24 -25.63
C GLY A 8 -15.46 11.82 -24.78
N GLN A 9 -16.67 11.83 -25.34
CA GLN A 9 -17.86 11.30 -24.67
C GLN A 9 -17.71 9.79 -24.38
N LYS A 10 -18.21 9.34 -23.21
CA LYS A 10 -18.15 7.94 -22.77
C LYS A 10 -18.89 7.04 -23.78
N LYS A 11 -18.15 6.18 -24.50
CA LYS A 11 -18.71 5.16 -25.40
C LYS A 11 -18.68 3.79 -24.73
N GLU A 12 -19.79 3.06 -24.77
CA GLU A 12 -19.84 1.68 -24.29
C GLU A 12 -18.88 0.78 -25.10
N LEU A 13 -18.16 -0.11 -24.40
CA LEU A 13 -17.24 -1.11 -24.97
C LEU A 13 -16.01 -0.57 -25.73
N THR A 14 -15.40 0.51 -25.24
CA THR A 14 -14.13 1.03 -25.77
C THR A 14 -13.01 0.99 -24.72
N SER A 15 -11.75 1.09 -25.16
CA SER A 15 -10.57 1.17 -24.27
C SER A 15 -10.63 2.35 -23.28
N ASP A 16 -11.48 3.37 -23.53
CA ASP A 16 -11.78 4.45 -22.58
C ASP A 16 -12.25 3.94 -21.22
N ASN A 17 -12.85 2.74 -21.14
CA ASN A 17 -13.22 2.11 -19.88
C ASN A 17 -12.02 1.92 -18.93
N VAL A 18 -10.79 1.81 -19.45
CA VAL A 18 -9.59 1.72 -18.61
C VAL A 18 -9.44 2.93 -17.69
N PHE A 19 -9.85 4.13 -18.13
CA PHE A 19 -9.76 5.34 -17.29
C PHE A 19 -10.80 5.36 -16.16
N TYR A 20 -11.94 4.69 -16.36
CA TYR A 20 -12.99 4.55 -15.35
C TYR A 20 -12.73 3.37 -14.41
N LEU A 21 -11.75 2.52 -14.71
CA LEU A 21 -11.25 1.48 -13.82
C LEU A 21 -10.06 2.03 -13.03
N ALA A 22 -9.90 1.57 -11.79
CA ALA A 22 -8.71 1.89 -11.00
C ALA A 22 -7.46 1.36 -11.69
N HIS A 23 -6.52 2.24 -12.02
CA HIS A 23 -5.30 1.91 -12.72
C HIS A 23 -4.12 2.75 -12.24
N VAL A 24 -2.93 2.26 -12.56
CA VAL A 24 -1.68 3.03 -12.45
C VAL A 24 -1.22 3.27 -13.87
N ASP A 25 -0.72 4.47 -14.16
CA ASP A 25 -0.39 4.84 -15.53
C ASP A 25 0.81 4.07 -16.09
N ALA A 26 1.86 3.81 -15.27
CA ALA A 26 3.02 3.02 -15.67
C ALA A 26 3.44 1.99 -14.60
N PRO A 27 2.63 0.93 -14.41
CA PRO A 27 2.77 0.03 -13.27
C PRO A 27 4.06 -0.80 -13.27
N PHE A 28 4.63 -1.08 -14.45
CA PHE A 28 5.86 -1.89 -14.56
C PHE A 28 7.11 -1.16 -14.07
N LEU A 29 7.04 0.17 -13.95
CA LEU A 29 8.14 1.02 -13.49
C LEU A 29 7.95 1.48 -12.04
N SER A 30 6.87 1.06 -11.36
CA SER A 30 6.54 1.34 -9.96
C SER A 30 7.65 0.99 -8.95
N VAL A 31 8.56 0.11 -9.34
CA VAL A 31 9.57 -0.53 -8.50
C VAL A 31 10.84 0.32 -8.35
N TYR A 32 11.02 1.39 -9.14
CA TYR A 32 12.25 2.18 -9.15
C TYR A 32 12.51 2.91 -7.81
N PRO A 33 13.42 2.46 -6.93
CA PRO A 33 13.63 3.11 -5.64
C PRO A 33 14.18 4.54 -5.80
N PHE A 34 13.88 5.40 -4.83
CA PHE A 34 14.40 6.78 -4.73
C PHE A 34 14.05 7.75 -5.88
N ALA A 35 13.32 7.29 -6.90
CA ALA A 35 12.84 8.12 -7.99
C ALA A 35 11.31 8.09 -8.09
N ALA A 36 10.74 9.17 -8.61
CA ALA A 36 9.33 9.31 -8.87
C ALA A 36 9.13 10.05 -10.20
N VAL A 37 8.04 9.74 -10.89
CA VAL A 37 7.59 10.52 -12.04
C VAL A 37 6.25 11.12 -11.64
N PHE A 38 6.19 12.43 -11.47
CA PHE A 38 4.93 13.11 -11.19
C PHE A 38 4.23 13.44 -12.49
N ARG A 39 2.99 12.98 -12.64
CA ARG A 39 2.07 13.49 -13.65
C ARG A 39 1.32 14.66 -13.05
N CYS A 40 1.48 15.83 -13.64
CA CYS A 40 0.75 17.04 -13.28
C CYS A 40 -0.32 17.30 -14.33
N MET A 41 -1.59 17.25 -13.92
CA MET A 41 -2.73 17.68 -14.72
C MET A 41 -2.98 19.16 -14.44
N VAL A 42 -2.94 19.98 -15.49
CA VAL A 42 -3.30 21.39 -15.45
C VAL A 42 -4.61 21.56 -16.21
N ALA A 43 -5.67 21.98 -15.52
CA ALA A 43 -6.97 22.17 -16.13
C ALA A 43 -7.01 23.47 -16.94
N VAL A 44 -7.35 23.36 -18.22
CA VAL A 44 -7.41 24.50 -19.16
C VAL A 44 -8.79 25.14 -19.16
N ASN A 45 -9.83 24.34 -18.96
CA ASN A 45 -11.23 24.78 -18.83
C ASN A 45 -11.89 24.17 -17.58
N PRO A 46 -13.07 24.67 -17.15
CA PRO A 46 -13.82 24.08 -16.05
C PRO A 46 -14.21 22.62 -16.35
N ASN A 47 -13.92 21.72 -15.42
CA ASN A 47 -14.18 20.27 -15.52
C ASN A 47 -14.86 19.74 -14.25
N ASP A 48 -15.87 20.46 -13.78
CA ASP A 48 -16.66 20.15 -12.58
C ASP A 48 -17.42 18.81 -12.66
N TRP A 49 -17.72 18.34 -13.86
CA TRP A 49 -18.41 17.07 -14.12
C TRP A 49 -17.50 15.83 -14.12
N VAL A 50 -16.17 15.96 -14.02
CA VAL A 50 -15.23 14.83 -13.90
C VAL A 50 -14.53 14.83 -12.56
N HIS A 51 -14.71 13.75 -11.82
CA HIS A 51 -14.06 13.52 -10.55
C HIS A 51 -12.88 12.57 -10.72
N THR A 52 -11.71 12.95 -10.22
CA THR A 52 -10.54 12.06 -10.11
C THR A 52 -10.48 11.52 -8.69
N HIS A 53 -10.31 10.22 -8.56
CA HIS A 53 -10.33 9.51 -7.28
C HIS A 53 -8.98 8.88 -6.99
N PHE A 54 -8.50 9.04 -5.75
CA PHE A 54 -7.23 8.45 -5.26
C PHE A 54 -7.50 7.48 -4.09
N PRO A 55 -7.95 6.25 -4.37
CA PRO A 55 -8.38 5.29 -3.34
C PRO A 55 -7.32 4.93 -2.30
N MET A 56 -6.03 5.04 -2.63
CA MET A 56 -4.97 4.67 -1.69
C MET A 56 -4.60 5.80 -0.71
N ARG A 57 -5.05 7.03 -0.96
CA ARG A 57 -4.85 8.19 -0.08
C ARG A 57 -5.81 8.20 1.11
N GLY A 58 -7.04 7.74 0.87
CA GLY A 58 -8.15 7.78 1.81
C GLY A 58 -8.17 6.62 2.81
N VAL A 59 -9.28 6.57 3.57
CA VAL A 59 -9.53 5.56 4.62
C VAL A 59 -10.13 4.28 4.02
N THR A 60 -11.00 4.43 3.04
CA THR A 60 -11.70 3.36 2.34
C THR A 60 -11.34 3.39 0.86
N PHE A 61 -11.28 2.21 0.25
CA PHE A 61 -11.03 2.10 -1.19
C PHE A 61 -12.31 2.39 -1.99
N GLU A 62 -13.45 2.01 -1.43
CA GLU A 62 -14.77 2.06 -2.07
C GLU A 62 -15.36 3.47 -2.12
N ASP A 63 -14.96 4.36 -1.21
CA ASP A 63 -15.48 5.72 -1.10
C ASP A 63 -14.34 6.74 -0.96
N PRO A 64 -13.52 6.92 -2.01
CA PRO A 64 -12.44 7.89 -1.99
C PRO A 64 -12.94 9.33 -2.15
N GLU A 65 -12.19 10.27 -1.57
CA GLU A 65 -12.44 11.70 -1.78
C GLU A 65 -12.35 12.06 -3.28
N PRO A 66 -13.39 12.68 -3.86
CA PRO A 66 -13.37 13.13 -5.24
C PRO A 66 -12.59 14.44 -5.38
N TYR A 67 -11.72 14.52 -6.40
CA TYR A 67 -11.02 15.74 -6.78
C TYR A 67 -11.54 16.23 -8.13
N THR A 68 -12.10 17.44 -8.15
CA THR A 68 -12.45 18.17 -9.37
C THR A 68 -11.41 19.25 -9.66
N LEU A 69 -11.23 19.59 -10.94
CA LEU A 69 -10.30 20.62 -11.36
C LEU A 69 -11.03 21.69 -12.16
N THR A 70 -10.83 22.95 -11.81
CA THR A 70 -11.27 24.10 -12.60
C THR A 70 -10.09 24.78 -13.31
N THR A 71 -10.36 25.76 -14.16
CA THR A 71 -9.33 26.48 -14.93
C THR A 71 -8.22 26.99 -14.03
N GLY A 72 -6.98 26.57 -14.31
CA GLY A 72 -5.79 26.94 -13.56
C GLY A 72 -5.42 26.01 -12.41
N ASP A 73 -6.31 25.10 -12.01
CA ASP A 73 -6.00 24.10 -10.99
C ASP A 73 -4.95 23.11 -11.48
N ILE A 74 -4.10 22.69 -10.55
CA ILE A 74 -3.02 21.74 -10.79
C ILE A 74 -3.17 20.56 -9.83
N LEU A 75 -3.24 19.36 -10.38
CA LEU A 75 -3.23 18.11 -9.63
C LEU A 75 -2.03 17.27 -10.04
N ALA A 76 -1.15 16.99 -9.08
CA ALA A 76 0.03 16.17 -9.29
C ALA A 76 -0.06 14.86 -8.52
N PHE A 77 0.30 13.75 -9.16
CA PHE A 77 0.37 12.43 -8.54
C PHE A 77 1.49 11.57 -9.13
N ASP A 78 1.92 10.53 -8.43
CA ASP A 78 2.99 9.64 -8.89
C ASP A 78 2.48 8.72 -10.01
N TYR A 79 2.89 9.03 -11.24
CA TYR A 79 2.60 8.30 -12.48
C TYR A 79 2.98 6.81 -12.40
N LEU A 80 3.95 6.45 -11.56
CA LEU A 80 4.45 5.09 -11.46
C LEU A 80 3.70 4.25 -10.43
N ARG A 81 3.05 4.87 -9.44
CA ARG A 81 2.59 4.16 -8.23
C ARG A 81 1.19 4.51 -7.77
N GLU A 82 0.69 5.69 -8.13
CA GLU A 82 -0.59 6.18 -7.64
C GLU A 82 -1.74 5.50 -8.40
N LEU A 83 -2.52 4.72 -7.66
CA LEU A 83 -3.74 4.11 -8.17
C LEU A 83 -4.83 5.17 -8.22
N HIS A 84 -5.43 5.37 -9.39
CA HIS A 84 -6.47 6.37 -9.58
C HIS A 84 -7.48 5.94 -10.64
N TYR A 85 -8.65 6.58 -10.65
CA TYR A 85 -9.66 6.45 -11.68
C TYR A 85 -10.48 7.72 -11.79
N ILE A 86 -11.25 7.85 -12.88
CA ILE A 86 -12.18 8.95 -13.06
C ILE A 86 -13.64 8.48 -13.03
N THR A 87 -14.53 9.33 -12.53
CA THR A 87 -15.98 9.16 -12.70
C THR A 87 -16.57 10.42 -13.31
N SER A 88 -17.65 10.26 -14.08
CA SER A 88 -18.43 11.39 -14.61
C SER A 88 -19.74 11.49 -13.84
N THR A 89 -20.12 12.70 -13.44
CA THR A 89 -21.45 13.01 -12.90
C THR A 89 -22.49 13.25 -13.99
N SER A 90 -22.09 13.33 -15.26
CA SER A 90 -22.99 13.60 -16.38
C SER A 90 -24.06 12.51 -16.53
N ASN A 91 -25.33 12.88 -16.37
CA ASN A 91 -26.41 12.15 -17.03
C ASN A 91 -26.14 12.19 -18.54
N GLN A 92 -26.39 11.11 -19.29
CA GLN A 92 -26.09 11.00 -20.73
C GLN A 92 -26.76 12.09 -21.62
N ASN A 93 -27.58 12.96 -21.05
CA ASN A 93 -28.38 13.98 -21.74
C ASN A 93 -27.88 15.43 -21.57
N GLU A 94 -26.82 15.69 -20.80
CA GLU A 94 -26.27 17.05 -20.64
C GLU A 94 -25.07 17.30 -21.57
N GLU A 95 -25.16 18.32 -22.42
CA GLU A 95 -24.05 18.79 -23.24
C GLU A 95 -23.02 19.54 -22.37
N HIS A 96 -22.04 18.80 -21.84
CA HIS A 96 -20.90 19.41 -21.18
C HIS A 96 -19.84 19.86 -22.20
N PRO A 97 -19.12 20.96 -21.92
CA PRO A 97 -17.96 21.35 -22.71
C PRO A 97 -16.87 20.26 -22.66
N LEU A 98 -16.14 20.11 -23.77
CA LEU A 98 -15.03 19.16 -23.86
C LEU A 98 -14.00 19.40 -22.75
N ARG A 99 -13.63 18.35 -22.02
CA ARG A 99 -12.61 18.45 -20.96
C ARG A 99 -11.22 18.54 -21.55
N ILE A 100 -10.55 19.68 -21.38
CA ILE A 100 -9.20 19.96 -21.86
C ILE A 100 -8.24 20.05 -20.66
N ASN A 101 -7.25 19.16 -20.65
CA ASN A 101 -6.17 19.18 -19.65
C ASN A 101 -4.80 19.13 -20.34
N LEU A 102 -3.86 19.90 -19.79
CA LEU A 102 -2.46 19.75 -20.11
C LEU A 102 -1.84 18.75 -19.12
N LYS A 103 -1.33 17.63 -19.63
CA LYS A 103 -0.62 16.61 -18.85
C LYS A 103 0.88 16.84 -18.97
N LEU A 104 1.51 17.19 -17.85
CA LEU A 104 2.96 17.39 -17.74
C LEU A 104 3.58 16.26 -16.92
N HIS A 105 4.82 15.90 -17.21
CA HIS A 105 5.54 14.86 -16.48
C HIS A 105 6.86 15.41 -15.92
N TYR A 106 7.05 15.28 -14.61
CA TYR A 106 8.23 15.74 -13.88
C TYR A 106 8.94 14.55 -13.27
N LEU A 107 10.20 14.36 -13.62
CA LEU A 107 11.03 13.29 -13.07
C LEU A 107 11.80 13.83 -11.86
N VAL A 108 11.64 13.16 -10.72
CA VAL A 108 12.36 13.45 -9.47
C VAL A 108 13.26 12.27 -9.14
N TYR A 109 14.55 12.54 -8.91
CA TYR A 109 15.56 11.53 -8.58
C TYR A 109 16.67 12.16 -7.74
N PRO A 110 17.49 11.36 -7.02
CA PRO A 110 18.57 11.90 -6.21
C PRO A 110 19.66 12.51 -7.10
N THR A 111 20.21 13.66 -6.68
CA THR A 111 21.23 14.41 -7.45
C THR A 111 22.49 13.61 -7.75
N TRP A 112 22.81 12.62 -6.90
CA TRP A 112 23.95 11.71 -7.06
C TRP A 112 23.72 10.56 -8.05
N LEU A 113 22.50 10.39 -8.60
CA LEU A 113 22.18 9.38 -9.61
C LEU A 113 21.55 9.96 -10.89
N PRO A 114 22.24 10.85 -11.63
CA PRO A 114 21.67 11.45 -12.84
C PRO A 114 21.39 10.45 -13.96
N THR A 115 22.29 9.47 -14.15
CA THR A 115 22.10 8.43 -15.18
C THR A 115 20.90 7.54 -14.86
N TYR A 116 20.71 7.19 -13.59
CA TYR A 116 19.56 6.42 -13.12
C TYR A 116 18.23 7.13 -13.44
N GLY A 117 18.15 8.43 -13.13
CA GLY A 117 16.99 9.26 -13.47
C GLY A 117 16.75 9.30 -14.99
N LYS A 118 17.80 9.56 -15.78
CA LYS A 118 17.67 9.59 -17.26
C LYS A 118 17.12 8.28 -17.84
N ILE A 119 17.59 7.13 -17.34
CA ILE A 119 17.09 5.81 -17.75
C ILE A 119 15.60 5.69 -17.41
N LEU A 120 15.20 6.03 -16.18
CA LEU A 120 13.78 6.00 -15.79
C LEU A 120 12.92 6.92 -16.68
N GLY A 121 13.40 8.12 -16.99
CA GLY A 121 12.71 9.04 -17.89
C GLY A 121 12.54 8.48 -19.31
N GLN A 122 13.57 7.83 -19.86
CA GLN A 122 13.50 7.17 -21.15
C GLN A 122 12.50 6.01 -21.15
N LEU A 123 12.54 5.16 -20.12
CA LEU A 123 11.61 4.04 -19.96
C LEU A 123 10.16 4.49 -19.78
N ALA A 124 9.93 5.53 -18.96
CA ALA A 124 8.60 6.10 -18.77
C ALA A 124 8.05 6.68 -20.08
N ASN A 125 8.88 7.38 -20.85
CA ASN A 125 8.48 7.90 -22.16
C ASN A 125 8.21 6.78 -23.17
N TRP A 126 9.06 5.76 -23.22
CA TRP A 126 8.86 4.58 -24.06
C TRP A 126 7.54 3.87 -23.73
N TYR A 127 7.28 3.63 -22.43
CA TYR A 127 6.04 3.02 -21.97
C TYR A 127 4.82 3.85 -22.36
N ASN A 128 4.87 5.17 -22.15
CA ASN A 128 3.78 6.07 -22.51
C ASN A 128 3.48 6.07 -24.01
N MET A 129 4.50 6.05 -24.86
CA MET A 129 4.33 5.95 -26.32
C MET A 129 3.69 4.62 -26.72
N LEU A 130 4.12 3.51 -26.09
CA LEU A 130 3.61 2.19 -26.37
C LEU A 130 2.16 2.05 -25.90
N GLY A 131 1.85 2.51 -24.68
CA GLY A 131 0.50 2.58 -24.14
C GLY A 131 -0.44 3.40 -25.02
N ARG A 132 0.00 4.59 -25.48
CA ARG A 132 -0.78 5.42 -26.40
C ARG A 132 -1.07 4.72 -27.73
N LYS A 133 -0.08 4.03 -28.31
CA LYS A 133 -0.28 3.27 -29.56
C LYS A 133 -1.30 2.15 -29.36
N THR A 134 -1.20 1.39 -28.28
CA THR A 134 -2.15 0.33 -27.92
C THR A 134 -3.54 0.88 -27.67
N PHE A 135 -3.64 2.04 -27.01
CA PHE A 135 -4.91 2.71 -26.74
C PHE A 135 -5.62 3.15 -28.02
N LEU A 136 -4.90 3.80 -28.93
CA LEU A 136 -5.41 4.21 -30.25
C LEU A 136 -5.86 3.02 -31.11
N MET A 137 -5.15 1.89 -31.03
CA MET A 137 -5.53 0.65 -31.73
C MET A 137 -6.79 -0.02 -31.17
N THR A 138 -7.12 0.24 -29.90
CA THR A 138 -8.23 -0.42 -29.17
C THR A 138 -9.45 0.46 -28.97
N LEU A 139 -9.41 1.70 -29.48
CA LEU A 139 -10.52 2.67 -29.45
C LEU A 139 -11.74 2.21 -30.26
N THR A 140 -11.51 1.60 -31.43
CA THR A 140 -12.55 0.97 -32.26
C THR A 140 -12.05 -0.40 -32.74
N PRO A 141 -12.20 -1.47 -31.94
CA PRO A 141 -11.61 -2.76 -32.25
C PRO A 141 -12.40 -3.50 -33.34
N ASP A 142 -12.13 -3.17 -34.60
CA ASP A 142 -12.81 -3.77 -35.76
C ASP A 142 -12.26 -5.17 -36.11
N THR A 143 -11.05 -5.49 -35.66
CA THR A 143 -10.38 -6.78 -35.91
C THR A 143 -10.34 -7.67 -34.68
N VAL A 144 -10.28 -9.00 -34.89
CA VAL A 144 -10.14 -9.99 -33.79
C VAL A 144 -8.88 -9.72 -32.96
N SER A 145 -7.78 -9.33 -33.60
CA SER A 145 -6.53 -8.96 -32.92
C SER A 145 -6.71 -7.74 -32.00
N ALA A 146 -7.44 -6.72 -32.45
CA ALA A 146 -7.75 -5.55 -31.63
C ALA A 146 -8.65 -5.91 -30.43
N LYS A 147 -9.62 -6.82 -30.61
CA LYS A 147 -10.48 -7.33 -29.52
C LYS A 147 -9.68 -8.12 -28.48
N ILE A 148 -8.78 -9.01 -28.91
CA ILE A 148 -7.88 -9.75 -28.00
C ILE A 148 -6.96 -8.80 -27.25
N SER A 149 -6.42 -7.78 -27.95
CA SER A 149 -5.56 -6.76 -27.34
C SER A 149 -6.31 -5.93 -26.30
N ALA A 150 -7.56 -5.53 -26.59
CA ALA A 150 -8.41 -4.81 -25.64
C ALA A 150 -8.75 -5.67 -24.41
N ALA A 151 -9.11 -6.94 -24.60
CA ALA A 151 -9.37 -7.86 -23.50
C ALA A 151 -8.12 -8.08 -22.63
N SER A 152 -6.95 -8.25 -23.26
CA SER A 152 -5.66 -8.39 -22.58
C SER A 152 -5.31 -7.14 -21.77
N LEU A 153 -5.55 -5.95 -22.34
CA LEU A 153 -5.34 -4.67 -21.66
C LEU A 153 -6.20 -4.57 -20.39
N LEU A 154 -7.50 -4.84 -20.50
CA LEU A 154 -8.42 -4.81 -19.34
C LEU A 154 -8.03 -5.83 -18.26
N ALA A 155 -7.64 -7.04 -18.66
CA ALA A 155 -7.16 -8.07 -17.74
C ALA A 155 -5.90 -7.61 -17.00
N TRP A 156 -4.91 -7.06 -17.72
CA TRP A 156 -3.68 -6.52 -17.13
C TRP A 156 -3.96 -5.34 -16.21
N THR A 157 -4.86 -4.42 -16.59
CA THR A 157 -5.28 -3.31 -15.72
C THR A 157 -5.83 -3.82 -14.40
N LYS A 158 -6.68 -4.86 -14.42
CA LYS A 158 -7.22 -5.47 -13.20
C LYS A 158 -6.16 -6.19 -12.36
N ILE A 159 -5.24 -6.92 -12.97
CA ILE A 159 -4.11 -7.54 -12.25
C ILE A 159 -3.27 -6.47 -11.55
N VAL A 160 -2.98 -5.37 -12.25
CA VAL A 160 -2.23 -4.24 -11.71
C VAL A 160 -2.98 -3.56 -10.57
N GLU A 161 -4.29 -3.33 -10.72
CA GLU A 161 -5.17 -2.80 -9.69
C GLU A 161 -5.09 -3.66 -8.43
N PHE A 162 -5.34 -4.96 -8.55
CA PHE A 162 -5.29 -5.88 -7.40
C PHE A 162 -3.92 -5.93 -6.75
N THR A 163 -2.86 -5.93 -7.56
CA THR A 163 -1.49 -5.88 -7.06
C THR A 163 -1.27 -4.61 -6.27
N HIS A 164 -1.61 -3.43 -6.77
CA HIS A 164 -1.41 -2.17 -6.06
C HIS A 164 -2.35 -2.00 -4.87
N ARG A 165 -3.56 -2.54 -4.92
CA ARG A 165 -4.55 -2.47 -3.83
C ARG A 165 -4.14 -3.34 -2.64
N PHE A 166 -3.74 -4.58 -2.88
CA PHE A 166 -3.57 -5.57 -1.80
C PHE A 166 -2.11 -5.86 -1.42
N ILE A 167 -1.18 -5.76 -2.37
CA ILE A 167 0.22 -6.16 -2.13
C ILE A 167 1.15 -4.93 -2.17
N GLY A 168 1.01 -4.10 -3.21
CA GLY A 168 1.96 -3.07 -3.61
C GLY A 168 3.06 -3.67 -4.48
N ALA A 169 3.26 -3.13 -5.69
CA ALA A 169 4.28 -3.64 -6.61
C ALA A 169 5.70 -3.58 -6.03
N THR A 170 6.01 -2.56 -5.23
CA THR A 170 7.28 -2.44 -4.50
C THR A 170 7.48 -3.56 -3.48
N ASN A 171 6.43 -3.91 -2.72
CA ASN A 171 6.49 -5.00 -1.74
C ASN A 171 6.61 -6.36 -2.43
N LEU A 172 5.92 -6.54 -3.55
CA LEU A 172 6.01 -7.76 -4.35
C LEU A 172 7.43 -7.97 -4.87
N VAL A 173 8.05 -6.96 -5.48
CA VAL A 173 9.43 -7.10 -5.95
C VAL A 173 10.41 -7.26 -4.80
N TYR A 174 10.24 -6.53 -3.71
CA TYR A 174 11.07 -6.68 -2.51
C TYR A 174 11.06 -8.14 -2.00
N THR A 175 9.86 -8.72 -1.84
CA THR A 175 9.71 -10.10 -1.36
C THR A 175 10.23 -11.13 -2.36
N LEU A 176 9.94 -10.98 -3.66
CA LEU A 176 10.44 -11.88 -4.71
C LEU A 176 11.98 -11.82 -4.84
N LEU A 177 12.58 -10.64 -4.72
CA LEU A 177 14.02 -10.46 -4.77
C LEU A 177 14.70 -11.17 -3.59
N LEU A 178 14.16 -10.99 -2.38
CA LEU A 178 14.68 -11.69 -1.19
C LEU A 178 14.48 -13.20 -1.27
N ALA A 179 13.35 -13.67 -1.81
CA ALA A 179 13.11 -15.08 -2.03
C ALA A 179 14.10 -15.67 -3.06
N GLY A 180 14.36 -14.93 -4.15
CA GLY A 180 15.36 -15.29 -5.14
C GLY A 180 16.77 -15.36 -4.57
N ILE A 181 17.17 -14.37 -3.77
CA ILE A 181 18.47 -14.37 -3.07
C ILE A 181 18.57 -15.57 -2.11
N ALA A 182 17.54 -15.80 -1.30
CA ALA A 182 17.50 -16.93 -0.37
C ALA A 182 17.59 -18.27 -1.10
N PHE A 183 16.92 -18.41 -2.25
CA PHE A 183 16.99 -19.60 -3.10
C PHE A 183 18.40 -19.81 -3.67
N LEU A 184 19.01 -18.76 -4.24
CA LEU A 184 20.36 -18.82 -4.82
C LEU A 184 21.42 -19.16 -3.78
N LEU A 185 21.31 -18.58 -2.58
CA LEU A 185 22.23 -18.84 -1.46
C LEU A 185 21.86 -20.08 -0.65
N LYS A 186 20.77 -20.79 -1.01
CA LYS A 186 20.23 -21.95 -0.30
C LYS A 186 20.03 -21.70 1.21
N ASN A 187 19.64 -20.47 1.55
CA ASN A 187 19.51 -20.02 2.92
C ASN A 187 18.18 -19.30 3.13
N ALA A 188 17.17 -20.06 3.59
CA ALA A 188 15.82 -19.56 3.86
C ALA A 188 15.79 -18.51 4.99
N THR A 189 16.79 -18.51 5.88
CA THR A 189 16.93 -17.55 6.99
C THR A 189 17.03 -16.11 6.47
N ILE A 190 17.63 -15.89 5.29
CA ILE A 190 17.73 -14.55 4.69
C ILE A 190 16.34 -14.00 4.38
N PHE A 191 15.49 -14.81 3.74
CA PHE A 191 14.12 -14.42 3.42
C PHE A 191 13.31 -14.19 4.69
N LEU A 192 13.40 -15.12 5.64
CA LEU A 192 12.70 -15.03 6.93
C LEU A 192 13.08 -13.75 7.69
N ALA A 193 14.37 -13.55 7.97
CA ALA A 193 14.87 -12.42 8.74
C ALA A 193 14.57 -11.08 8.04
N SER A 194 14.65 -11.03 6.72
CA SER A 194 14.43 -9.78 5.98
C SER A 194 12.96 -9.40 5.85
N THR A 195 12.02 -10.34 5.99
CA THR A 195 10.58 -10.06 5.76
C THR A 195 9.72 -10.11 7.02
N SER A 196 10.06 -10.96 8.00
CA SER A 196 9.28 -11.13 9.23
C SER A 196 9.13 -9.84 10.05
N PHE A 197 10.12 -8.94 10.03
CA PHE A 197 10.13 -7.76 10.90
C PHE A 197 9.69 -6.45 10.24
N VAL A 198 9.48 -6.45 8.91
CA VAL A 198 9.23 -5.22 8.15
C VAL A 198 7.98 -4.47 8.63
N HIS A 199 6.93 -5.20 9.02
CA HIS A 199 5.69 -4.58 9.50
C HIS A 199 5.89 -3.78 10.79
N TYR A 200 6.79 -4.18 11.69
CA TYR A 200 7.11 -3.39 12.88
C TYR A 200 7.81 -2.08 12.52
N LEU A 201 8.75 -2.13 11.57
CA LEU A 201 9.43 -0.92 11.10
C LEU A 201 8.43 0.06 10.46
N ILE A 202 7.44 -0.47 9.72
CA ILE A 202 6.34 0.33 9.19
C ILE A 202 5.52 0.97 10.33
N TYR A 203 5.19 0.23 11.39
CA TYR A 203 4.44 0.77 12.52
C TYR A 203 5.21 1.86 13.25
N ILE A 204 6.45 1.56 13.64
CA ILE A 204 7.30 2.47 14.40
C ILE A 204 7.53 3.77 13.62
N ALA A 205 7.86 3.67 12.33
CA ALA A 205 8.08 4.84 11.48
C ALA A 205 6.79 5.65 11.28
N THR A 206 5.67 4.99 10.99
CA THR A 206 4.39 5.69 10.75
C THR A 206 3.91 6.40 12.01
N PHE A 207 3.99 5.72 13.16
CA PHE A 207 3.63 6.29 14.45
C PHE A 207 4.55 7.44 14.85
N PHE A 208 5.83 7.40 14.46
CA PHE A 208 6.77 8.48 14.76
C PHE A 208 6.49 9.75 13.95
N TYR A 209 6.27 9.62 12.63
CA TYR A 209 6.13 10.79 11.75
C TYR A 209 4.71 11.37 11.70
N ARG A 210 3.65 10.56 11.71
CA ARG A 210 2.21 10.93 11.69
C ARG A 210 1.74 12.01 10.69
N ARG A 211 2.57 12.47 9.76
CA ARG A 211 2.27 13.60 8.86
C ARG A 211 2.07 13.11 7.43
N ASN A 212 1.00 13.60 6.79
CA ASN A 212 0.70 13.38 5.37
C ASN A 212 0.81 11.91 4.91
N VAL A 213 0.41 10.98 5.79
CA VAL A 213 0.46 9.55 5.50
C VAL A 213 -0.64 9.20 4.50
N SER A 214 -0.25 8.59 3.38
CA SER A 214 -1.17 7.90 2.45
C SER A 214 -1.72 6.66 3.15
N TYR A 215 -2.89 6.80 3.78
CA TYR A 215 -3.38 5.85 4.77
C TYR A 215 -3.63 4.47 4.18
N GLY A 216 -4.30 4.40 3.03
CA GLY A 216 -4.52 3.13 2.31
C GLY A 216 -3.21 2.44 1.92
N THR A 217 -2.20 3.20 1.48
CA THR A 217 -0.86 2.65 1.17
C THR A 217 -0.17 2.08 2.40
N PHE A 218 -0.21 2.81 3.52
CA PHE A 218 0.30 2.34 4.80
C PHE A 218 -0.41 1.07 5.25
N LEU A 219 -1.75 1.08 5.29
CA LEU A 219 -2.58 -0.05 5.72
C LEU A 219 -2.28 -1.30 4.89
N ARG A 220 -2.23 -1.17 3.56
CA ARG A 220 -1.84 -2.27 2.66
C ARG A 220 -0.48 -2.86 3.01
N ASN A 221 0.56 -2.01 3.12
CA ASN A 221 1.92 -2.48 3.39
C ASN A 221 2.00 -3.17 4.77
N ALA A 222 1.39 -2.56 5.77
CA ALA A 222 1.27 -3.08 7.13
C ALA A 222 0.60 -4.46 7.18
N VAL A 223 -0.57 -4.61 6.53
CA VAL A 223 -1.32 -5.86 6.49
C VAL A 223 -0.56 -6.93 5.71
N PHE A 224 0.03 -6.58 4.57
CA PHE A 224 0.80 -7.51 3.73
C PHE A 224 1.99 -8.11 4.50
N PHE A 225 2.87 -7.27 5.06
CA PHE A 225 4.04 -7.76 5.78
C PHE A 225 3.69 -8.44 7.10
N LYS A 226 2.62 -8.01 7.78
CA LYS A 226 2.14 -8.73 8.98
C LYS A 226 1.61 -10.11 8.61
N SER A 227 0.82 -10.22 7.54
CA SER A 227 0.31 -11.51 7.05
C SER A 227 1.45 -12.44 6.64
N LEU A 228 2.46 -11.91 5.96
CA LEU A 228 3.65 -12.67 5.59
C LEU A 228 4.42 -13.16 6.82
N ALA A 229 4.66 -12.29 7.80
CA ALA A 229 5.35 -12.64 9.04
C ALA A 229 4.58 -13.70 9.86
N MET A 230 3.26 -13.54 10.00
CA MET A 230 2.42 -14.52 10.71
C MET A 230 2.39 -15.87 9.97
N GLY A 231 2.32 -15.86 8.63
CA GLY A 231 2.41 -17.07 7.81
C GLY A 231 3.75 -17.78 7.97
N GLN A 232 4.85 -17.01 8.06
CA GLN A 232 6.18 -17.55 8.33
C GLN A 232 6.30 -18.17 9.72
N LEU A 233 5.80 -17.48 10.76
CA LEU A 233 5.79 -18.02 12.13
C LEU A 233 4.97 -19.31 12.19
N LEU A 234 3.79 -19.34 11.56
CA LEU A 234 2.95 -20.54 11.51
C LEU A 234 3.65 -21.69 10.76
N PHE A 235 4.27 -21.41 9.62
CA PHE A 235 5.01 -22.41 8.85
C PHE A 235 6.12 -23.05 9.70
N TRP A 236 6.95 -22.23 10.36
CA TRP A 236 8.05 -22.73 11.18
C TRP A 236 7.57 -23.44 12.46
N TYR A 237 6.47 -22.97 13.05
CA TYR A 237 5.82 -23.66 14.16
C TYR A 237 5.36 -25.06 13.77
N ILE A 238 4.69 -25.20 12.62
CA ILE A 238 4.24 -26.51 12.10
C ILE A 238 5.44 -27.39 11.74
N TYR A 239 6.45 -26.83 11.10
CA TYR A 239 7.64 -27.57 10.66
C TYR A 239 8.42 -28.17 11.83
N TYR A 240 8.55 -27.42 12.93
CA TYR A 240 9.23 -27.85 14.17
C TYR A 240 8.26 -28.34 15.24
N PHE A 241 7.02 -28.66 14.87
CA PHE A 241 5.98 -28.95 15.85
C PHE A 241 6.32 -30.19 16.67
N GLN A 242 6.28 -30.00 17.98
CA GLN A 242 6.26 -31.07 18.96
C GLN A 242 5.09 -30.82 19.88
N PHE A 243 4.36 -31.88 20.24
CA PHE A 243 3.19 -31.73 21.07
C PHE A 243 3.60 -31.31 22.49
N ASP A 244 3.35 -30.04 22.80
CA ASP A 244 3.41 -29.48 24.15
C ASP A 244 2.07 -28.78 24.42
N PRO A 245 1.25 -29.29 25.37
CA PRO A 245 -0.06 -28.72 25.66
C PRO A 245 0.03 -27.29 26.21
N ILE A 246 1.12 -26.92 26.89
CA ILE A 246 1.29 -25.57 27.43
C ILE A 246 1.60 -24.60 26.29
N SER A 247 2.58 -24.92 25.46
CA SER A 247 2.91 -24.16 24.23
C SER A 247 1.66 -23.94 23.37
N LEU A 248 0.92 -25.01 23.04
CA LEU A 248 -0.28 -24.93 22.20
C LEU A 248 -1.36 -24.06 22.84
N THR A 249 -1.58 -24.18 24.14
CA THR A 249 -2.55 -23.36 24.87
C THR A 249 -2.18 -21.89 24.81
N LEU A 250 -0.91 -21.54 25.04
CA LEU A 250 -0.44 -20.15 24.96
C LEU A 250 -0.56 -19.57 23.56
N VAL A 251 -0.25 -20.35 22.51
CA VAL A 251 -0.44 -19.95 21.11
C VAL A 251 -1.91 -19.65 20.83
N LEU A 252 -2.82 -20.56 21.19
CA LEU A 252 -4.25 -20.42 20.92
C LEU A 252 -4.86 -19.26 21.71
N VAL A 253 -4.56 -19.15 23.00
CA VAL A 253 -5.08 -18.07 23.87
C VAL A 253 -4.50 -16.72 23.47
N GLY A 254 -3.20 -16.64 23.22
CA GLY A 254 -2.51 -15.40 22.85
C GLY A 254 -3.01 -14.82 21.53
N TYR A 255 -2.95 -15.59 20.45
CA TYR A 255 -3.45 -15.12 19.15
C TYR A 255 -4.98 -14.98 19.13
N GLY A 256 -5.71 -15.80 19.89
CA GLY A 256 -7.15 -15.65 20.09
C GLY A 256 -7.51 -14.32 20.74
N LEU A 257 -6.76 -13.90 21.77
CA LEU A 257 -6.92 -12.60 22.42
C LEU A 257 -6.61 -11.45 21.45
N SER A 258 -5.51 -11.54 20.69
CA SER A 258 -5.15 -10.54 19.68
C SER A 258 -6.21 -10.38 18.59
N PHE A 259 -6.77 -11.50 18.13
CA PHE A 259 -7.79 -11.52 17.10
C PHE A 259 -9.13 -10.99 17.60
N LEU A 260 -9.52 -11.35 18.82
CA LEU A 260 -10.70 -10.78 19.46
C LEU A 260 -10.57 -9.27 19.66
N ALA A 261 -9.40 -8.81 20.11
CA ALA A 261 -9.11 -7.38 20.23
C ALA A 261 -9.23 -6.67 18.87
N TYR A 262 -8.65 -7.23 17.81
CA TYR A 262 -8.79 -6.70 16.45
C TYR A 262 -10.26 -6.59 16.03
N PHE A 263 -11.08 -7.62 16.27
CA PHE A 263 -12.51 -7.56 15.94
C PHE A 263 -13.28 -6.50 16.72
N ARG A 264 -12.92 -6.26 17.98
CA ARG A 264 -13.57 -5.25 18.81
C ARG A 264 -13.17 -3.83 18.42
N LEU A 265 -11.90 -3.63 18.08
CA LEU A 265 -11.37 -2.33 17.73
C LEU A 265 -11.67 -1.94 16.27
N GLY A 266 -11.67 -2.94 15.38
CA GLY A 266 -11.80 -2.78 13.94
C GLY A 266 -10.46 -2.44 13.27
N SER A 267 -10.41 -2.64 11.94
CA SER A 267 -9.19 -2.43 11.15
C SER A 267 -8.67 -0.99 11.25
N LEU A 268 -9.55 0.00 11.09
CA LEU A 268 -9.12 1.40 11.03
C LEU A 268 -8.45 1.89 12.30
N ARG A 269 -8.99 1.52 13.46
CA ARG A 269 -8.39 1.88 14.76
C ARG A 269 -7.15 1.05 15.08
N THR A 270 -7.11 -0.21 14.66
CA THR A 270 -5.92 -1.07 14.80
C THR A 270 -4.71 -0.47 14.07
N TYR A 271 -4.93 0.15 12.92
CA TYR A 271 -3.90 0.69 12.06
C TYR A 271 -3.82 2.22 12.17
N PHE A 272 -3.73 2.73 13.39
CA PHE A 272 -3.47 4.14 13.70
C PHE A 272 -4.44 5.17 13.10
N GLY A 273 -5.67 4.77 12.75
CA GLY A 273 -6.64 5.68 12.15
C GLY A 273 -6.98 6.87 13.06
N VAL A 274 -6.90 6.71 14.38
CA VAL A 274 -7.14 7.80 15.35
C VAL A 274 -5.94 8.74 15.41
N GLU A 275 -4.74 8.18 15.54
CA GLU A 275 -3.46 8.87 15.67
C GLU A 275 -3.08 9.64 14.39
N LEU A 276 -3.54 9.15 13.24
CA LEU A 276 -3.38 9.80 11.93
C LEU A 276 -4.53 10.77 11.61
N GLY A 277 -5.47 10.98 12.54
CA GLY A 277 -6.59 11.92 12.38
C GLY A 277 -7.61 11.52 11.30
N LYS A 278 -7.69 10.22 10.98
CA LYS A 278 -8.59 9.68 9.95
C LYS A 278 -9.98 9.33 10.50
N ILE A 279 -10.06 9.01 11.79
CA ILE A 279 -11.31 8.70 12.48
C ILE A 279 -11.30 9.27 13.90
N ALA A 280 -12.47 9.49 14.46
CA ALA A 280 -12.61 9.96 15.83
C ALA A 280 -12.15 8.90 16.85
N PRO A 281 -11.51 9.32 17.96
CA PRO A 281 -11.23 8.44 19.09
C PRO A 281 -12.52 7.77 19.59
N GLN A 282 -12.45 6.48 19.90
CA GLN A 282 -13.55 5.75 20.53
C GLN A 282 -12.97 4.80 21.56
N GLN A 283 -13.43 4.94 22.80
CA GLN A 283 -13.09 4.01 23.86
C GLN A 283 -13.95 2.74 23.71
N ILE A 284 -13.32 1.58 23.86
CA ILE A 284 -13.98 0.28 23.78
C ILE A 284 -13.97 -0.33 25.18
N ASP A 285 -15.10 -0.30 25.88
CA ASP A 285 -15.21 -0.81 27.25
C ASP A 285 -15.52 -2.31 27.32
N THR A 286 -15.76 -2.95 26.18
CA THR A 286 -15.98 -4.40 26.11
C THR A 286 -14.67 -5.19 26.14
N PHE A 287 -14.71 -6.42 26.65
CA PHE A 287 -13.56 -7.31 26.64
C PHE A 287 -13.04 -7.52 25.19
N PRO A 288 -11.72 -7.41 24.94
CA PRO A 288 -10.64 -7.38 25.94
C PRO A 288 -10.15 -5.99 26.38
N TYR A 289 -10.55 -4.91 25.72
CA TYR A 289 -10.08 -3.55 26.03
C TYR A 289 -10.61 -3.00 27.36
N GLY A 290 -11.79 -3.43 27.81
CA GLY A 290 -12.32 -3.07 29.14
C GLY A 290 -11.55 -3.67 30.33
N VAL A 291 -10.59 -4.56 30.09
CA VAL A 291 -9.82 -5.26 31.14
C VAL A 291 -8.32 -5.05 30.97
N LEU A 292 -7.83 -5.07 29.73
CA LEU A 292 -6.42 -4.93 29.40
C LEU A 292 -6.21 -3.65 28.57
N PRO A 293 -5.17 -2.85 28.86
CA PRO A 293 -4.91 -1.61 28.12
C PRO A 293 -4.43 -1.87 26.68
N HIS A 294 -3.56 -2.87 26.46
CA HIS A 294 -3.01 -3.22 25.14
C HIS A 294 -3.21 -4.72 24.82
N PRO A 295 -4.47 -5.19 24.70
CA PRO A 295 -4.76 -6.62 24.57
C PRO A 295 -4.20 -7.24 23.30
N MET A 296 -4.05 -6.46 22.21
CA MET A 296 -3.42 -6.94 20.98
C MET A 296 -1.93 -7.23 21.16
N ILE A 297 -1.18 -6.34 21.82
CA ILE A 297 0.26 -6.54 22.03
C ILE A 297 0.47 -7.67 23.03
N VAL A 298 -0.28 -7.65 24.15
CA VAL A 298 -0.24 -8.71 25.17
C VAL A 298 -0.56 -10.07 24.57
N GLY A 299 -1.64 -10.19 23.79
CA GLY A 299 -2.02 -11.43 23.11
C GLY A 299 -0.92 -11.95 22.18
N ASN A 300 -0.32 -11.06 21.37
CA ASN A 300 0.75 -11.46 20.46
C ASN A 300 2.00 -11.91 21.22
N ILE A 301 2.37 -11.25 22.32
CA ILE A 301 3.50 -11.66 23.17
C ILE A 301 3.23 -13.03 23.82
N ILE A 302 2.03 -13.26 24.35
CA ILE A 302 1.64 -14.57 24.93
C ILE A 302 1.74 -15.66 23.86
N GLY A 303 1.21 -15.40 22.66
CA GLY A 303 1.26 -16.34 21.55
C GLY A 303 2.71 -16.67 21.16
N LEU A 304 3.54 -15.64 21.04
CA LEU A 304 4.98 -15.76 20.77
C LEU A 304 5.72 -16.55 21.86
N ILE A 305 5.46 -16.31 23.13
CA ILE A 305 6.04 -17.11 24.23
C ILE A 305 5.65 -18.58 24.05
N GLY A 306 4.40 -18.87 23.66
CA GLY A 306 3.97 -20.22 23.31
C GLY A 306 4.82 -20.84 22.19
N LEU A 307 5.13 -20.10 21.13
CA LEU A 307 6.06 -20.55 20.08
C LEU A 307 7.47 -20.84 20.62
N GLU A 308 8.01 -19.96 21.47
CA GLU A 308 9.37 -20.07 22.03
C GLU A 308 9.55 -21.29 22.96
N MET A 309 8.45 -21.83 23.50
CA MET A 309 8.47 -23.05 24.30
C MET A 309 8.82 -24.30 23.49
N LEU A 310 8.61 -24.30 22.17
CA LEU A 310 9.04 -25.41 21.33
C LEU A 310 10.56 -25.44 21.20
N GLU A 311 11.18 -26.38 21.92
CA GLU A 311 12.64 -26.54 21.92
C GLU A 311 13.25 -26.67 20.51
N PRO A 312 12.70 -27.46 19.56
CA PRO A 312 13.30 -27.57 18.23
C PRO A 312 13.27 -26.25 17.46
N LEU A 313 12.19 -25.47 17.60
CA LEU A 313 12.07 -24.15 16.96
C LEU A 313 13.08 -23.17 17.55
N ARG A 314 13.17 -23.13 18.89
CA ARG A 314 14.10 -22.26 19.61
C ARG A 314 15.56 -22.59 19.29
N VAL A 315 15.90 -23.87 19.20
CA VAL A 315 17.27 -24.29 18.86
C VAL A 315 17.61 -23.95 17.41
N ALA A 316 16.66 -24.14 16.48
CA ALA A 316 16.88 -23.85 15.07
C ALA A 316 16.93 -22.34 14.75
N LEU A 317 16.07 -21.55 15.40
CA LEU A 317 15.85 -20.13 15.11
C LEU A 317 15.80 -19.29 16.42
N PRO A 318 16.87 -19.26 17.22
CA PRO A 318 16.87 -18.67 18.56
C PRO A 318 16.61 -17.15 18.59
N TRP A 319 16.77 -16.48 17.46
CA TRP A 319 16.57 -15.04 17.33
C TRP A 319 15.14 -14.66 16.92
N LEU A 320 14.38 -15.59 16.33
CA LEU A 320 13.13 -15.26 15.64
C LEU A 320 12.10 -14.69 16.60
N VAL A 321 11.70 -15.49 17.59
CA VAL A 321 10.66 -15.11 18.53
C VAL A 321 11.13 -13.99 19.48
N PRO A 322 12.34 -14.04 20.08
CA PRO A 322 12.80 -12.94 20.92
C PRO A 322 12.83 -11.59 20.20
N LEU A 323 13.19 -11.56 18.91
CA LEU A 323 13.20 -10.32 18.14
C LEU A 323 11.79 -9.81 17.84
N HIS A 324 10.82 -10.70 17.56
CA HIS A 324 9.41 -10.32 17.45
C HIS A 324 8.88 -9.70 18.75
N ILE A 325 9.19 -10.30 19.90
CA ILE A 325 8.82 -9.77 21.22
C ILE A 325 9.48 -8.41 21.44
N ALA A 326 10.78 -8.28 21.16
CA ALA A 326 11.50 -7.02 21.30
C ALA A 326 10.87 -5.89 20.47
N PHE A 327 10.50 -6.14 19.21
CA PHE A 327 9.81 -5.14 18.39
C PHE A 327 8.44 -4.75 18.93
N TYR A 328 7.65 -5.72 19.44
CA TYR A 328 6.39 -5.41 20.11
C TYR A 328 6.59 -4.53 21.34
N LEU A 329 7.62 -4.81 22.15
CA LEU A 329 7.94 -4.01 23.33
C LEU A 329 8.43 -2.60 22.96
N VAL A 330 9.28 -2.46 21.93
CA VAL A 330 9.71 -1.15 21.42
C VAL A 330 8.51 -0.32 20.98
N HIS A 331 7.60 -0.93 20.21
CA HIS A 331 6.41 -0.24 19.76
C HIS A 331 5.44 0.09 20.91
N LEU A 332 5.27 -0.82 21.88
CA LEU A 332 4.47 -0.56 23.08
C LEU A 332 5.03 0.61 23.90
N VAL A 333 6.34 0.67 24.09
CA VAL A 333 7.00 1.79 24.77
C VAL A 333 6.78 3.09 24.00
N GLN A 334 6.86 3.03 22.67
CA GLN A 334 6.56 4.18 21.81
C GLN A 334 5.11 4.66 21.98
N GLU A 335 4.14 3.75 22.09
CA GLU A 335 2.74 4.07 22.33
C GLU A 335 2.51 4.67 23.72
N ILE A 336 3.00 4.02 24.78
CA ILE A 336 2.79 4.45 26.17
C ILE A 336 3.43 5.82 26.43
N LEU A 337 4.61 6.06 25.87
CA LEU A 337 5.34 7.33 26.05
C LEU A 337 4.98 8.38 24.98
N ASP A 338 4.07 8.07 24.05
CA ASP A 338 3.66 8.91 22.92
C ASP A 338 4.86 9.54 22.17
N ILE A 339 5.85 8.70 21.84
CA ILE A 339 7.09 9.14 21.19
C ILE A 339 6.84 9.33 19.69
N HIS A 340 6.67 10.59 19.30
CA HIS A 340 6.58 11.04 17.92
C HIS A 340 7.35 12.35 17.68
N GLU A 341 7.54 12.73 16.41
CA GLU A 341 8.37 13.86 15.98
C GLU A 341 8.07 15.16 16.75
N ASN A 342 6.78 15.50 16.92
CA ASN A 342 6.36 16.71 17.65
C ASN A 342 6.77 16.69 19.14
N THR A 343 6.74 15.52 19.80
CA THR A 343 7.12 15.37 21.22
C THR A 343 8.60 15.70 21.39
N ILE A 344 9.46 15.16 20.52
CA ILE A 344 10.91 15.42 20.56
C ILE A 344 11.20 16.89 20.24
N ALA A 345 10.53 17.48 19.24
CA ALA A 345 10.68 18.88 18.88
C ALA A 345 10.29 19.84 20.04
N SER A 346 9.33 19.44 20.89
CA SER A 346 8.93 20.22 22.07
C SER A 346 9.95 20.17 23.21
N ILE A 347 10.65 19.04 23.36
CA ILE A 347 11.70 18.83 24.37
C ILE A 347 12.98 19.57 23.95
N THR A 348 13.35 19.49 22.68
CA THR A 348 14.54 20.18 22.14
C THR A 348 14.42 21.69 22.06
N LYS A 349 13.20 22.25 22.08
CA LYS A 349 12.99 23.70 22.17
C LYS A 349 13.04 24.25 23.60
N LYS A 350 13.01 23.37 24.62
CA LYS A 350 13.04 23.76 26.05
C LYS A 350 14.43 23.69 26.68
N ASN A 351 15.40 23.10 25.96
CA ASN A 351 16.83 23.13 26.28
C ASN A 351 17.53 24.06 25.29
#